data_AF-A0A196SHU4-F1
#
_entry.id   AF-A0A196SHU4-F1
#
_cell.length_a   1.000
_cell.length_b   1.000
_cell.length_c   1.000
_cell.angle_alpha   90.00
_cell.angle_beta   90.00
_cell.angle_gamma   90.00
#
_symmetry.space_group_name_H-M   'P 1'
#
loop_
_entity.id
_entity.type
_entity.pdbx_description
1 polymer ?
#
loop_
_entity_poly.entity_id
_entity_poly.type
_entity_poly.pdbx_seq_one_letter_code
_entity_poly.pdbx_strand_id
1 'polypeptide(L)'
;MAKGKGSNNDSICGRICTCICCMIIIPLILILVGFIMLISKNTRVERINEYNVRAKKWIDGGLEEFRNQQFVVYMNEVPQNATSGSFESRPYYPVADKCDKKKDPADGCLYPPAQYYMANFYTPNVQQIMVTVMDMAGNSIVSKTLDVQYYKTYTASNLGCTDDYNECQSRCFDRGGEWSNNYCYVFYTISDICFRIAKNGDKWTADSPAKEKLSYTGDGCYYSNTYQAAAYTKTKTRPVTIPVVVRSNLDPVIAASEFTRGCSDKYIATTKEYDCFGQSASEQNITGVILLLIGAAWYAIDVLVVIGMCMCGKSLFHRAVGGVSGNIPVARPI
;
A
#
# COMPACT_ATOMS: atom_id res chain seq x y z
N MET A 1 47.33 -19.46 -29.17
CA MET A 1 46.33 -20.05 -30.10
C MET A 1 45.91 -21.38 -29.50
N ALA A 2 44.65 -21.73 -29.24
CA ALA A 2 43.38 -21.30 -29.84
C ALA A 2 42.28 -21.19 -28.77
N LYS A 3 41.35 -20.26 -29.01
CA LYS A 3 40.07 -20.10 -28.31
C LYS A 3 39.21 -21.34 -28.52
N GLY A 4 38.90 -22.07 -27.45
CA GLY A 4 37.79 -23.01 -27.43
C GLY A 4 36.49 -22.26 -27.14
N LYS A 5 35.65 -22.09 -28.16
CA LYS A 5 34.30 -21.52 -28.07
C LYS A 5 33.41 -22.47 -27.25
N GLY A 6 33.14 -22.11 -26.00
CA GLY A 6 32.09 -22.73 -25.20
C GLY A 6 30.72 -22.37 -25.78
N SER A 7 29.91 -23.40 -26.03
CA SER A 7 28.56 -23.34 -26.60
C SER A 7 27.62 -22.49 -25.73
N ASN A 8 26.98 -21.50 -26.34
CA ASN A 8 26.02 -20.56 -25.73
C ASN A 8 24.57 -21.11 -25.65
N ASN A 9 24.37 -22.43 -25.75
CA ASN A 9 23.04 -23.01 -25.98
C ASN A 9 22.14 -23.10 -24.74
N ASP A 10 22.69 -23.03 -23.53
CA ASP A 10 21.89 -23.13 -22.29
C ASP A 10 21.15 -21.82 -21.95
N SER A 11 21.57 -20.68 -22.52
CA SER A 11 20.94 -19.37 -22.25
C SER A 11 19.70 -19.09 -23.11
N ILE A 12 19.57 -19.75 -24.27
CA ILE A 12 18.51 -19.46 -25.26
C ILE A 12 17.25 -20.25 -24.93
N CYS A 13 17.39 -21.53 -24.56
CA CYS A 13 16.26 -22.39 -24.24
C CYS A 13 15.52 -21.93 -22.97
N GLY A 14 16.26 -21.52 -21.93
CA GLY A 14 15.68 -20.92 -20.73
C GLY A 14 14.91 -19.63 -21.01
N ARG A 15 15.49 -18.73 -21.82
CA ARG A 15 14.82 -17.47 -22.22
C ARG A 15 13.57 -17.69 -23.06
N ILE A 16 13.59 -18.65 -23.98
CA ILE A 16 12.43 -19.00 -24.82
C ILE A 16 11.32 -19.64 -23.97
N CYS A 17 11.65 -20.55 -23.06
CA CYS A 17 10.67 -21.17 -22.15
C CYS A 17 10.02 -20.14 -21.22
N THR A 18 10.78 -19.19 -20.67
CA THR A 18 10.22 -18.10 -19.85
C THR A 18 9.30 -17.20 -20.68
N CYS A 19 9.68 -16.85 -21.91
CA CYS A 19 8.84 -16.04 -22.79
C CYS A 19 7.53 -16.73 -23.17
N ILE A 20 7.54 -18.03 -23.46
CA ILE A 20 6.33 -18.80 -23.79
C ILE A 20 5.40 -18.91 -22.57
N CYS A 21 5.96 -19.16 -21.38
CA CYS A 21 5.17 -19.16 -20.14
C CYS A 21 4.54 -17.79 -19.87
N CYS A 22 5.26 -16.69 -20.06
CA CYS A 22 4.70 -15.34 -19.93
C CYS A 22 3.59 -15.07 -20.96
N MET A 23 3.75 -15.50 -22.21
CA MET A 23 2.74 -15.33 -23.26
C MET A 23 1.42 -16.02 -22.90
N ILE A 24 1.45 -17.22 -22.29
CA ILE A 24 0.22 -17.94 -21.90
C ILE A 24 -0.37 -17.40 -20.58
N ILE A 25 0.47 -17.04 -19.61
CA ILE A 25 0.02 -16.68 -18.26
C ILE A 25 -0.61 -15.27 -18.23
N ILE A 26 0.00 -14.30 -18.92
CA ILE A 26 -0.49 -12.91 -18.94
C ILE A 26 -1.96 -12.78 -19.39
N PRO A 27 -2.41 -13.37 -20.51
CA PRO A 27 -3.80 -13.25 -20.94
C PRO A 27 -4.77 -13.92 -19.97
N LEU A 28 -4.38 -15.03 -19.34
CA LEU A 28 -5.20 -15.67 -18.29
C LEU A 28 -5.35 -14.77 -17.07
N ILE A 29 -4.29 -14.06 -16.66
CA ILE A 29 -4.36 -13.07 -15.59
C ILE A 29 -5.31 -11.93 -15.97
N LEU A 30 -5.22 -11.41 -17.20
CA LEU A 30 -6.10 -10.33 -17.67
C LEU A 30 -7.57 -10.76 -17.66
N ILE A 31 -7.87 -11.97 -18.13
CA ILE A 31 -9.23 -12.53 -18.10
C ILE A 31 -9.71 -12.67 -16.65
N LEU A 32 -8.88 -13.25 -15.78
CA LEU A 32 -9.22 -13.45 -14.37
C LEU A 32 -9.50 -12.13 -13.66
N VAL A 33 -8.60 -11.14 -13.82
CA VAL A 33 -8.76 -9.81 -13.21
C VAL A 33 -10.00 -9.12 -13.77
N GLY A 34 -10.22 -9.16 -15.09
CA GLY A 34 -11.41 -8.60 -15.71
C GLY A 34 -12.71 -9.22 -15.18
N PHE A 35 -12.75 -10.55 -15.04
CA PHE A 35 -13.88 -11.27 -14.46
C PHE A 35 -14.11 -10.87 -12.99
N ILE A 36 -13.05 -10.84 -12.18
CA ILE A 36 -13.12 -10.40 -10.77
C ILE A 36 -13.67 -8.98 -10.68
N MET A 37 -13.23 -8.06 -11.55
CA MET A 37 -13.75 -6.69 -11.56
C MET A 37 -15.25 -6.66 -11.85
N LEU A 38 -15.77 -7.47 -12.78
CA LEU A 38 -17.21 -7.49 -13.09
C LEU A 38 -18.09 -8.05 -11.97
N ILE A 39 -17.60 -9.06 -11.24
CA ILE A 39 -18.37 -9.68 -10.16
C ILE A 39 -18.22 -8.95 -8.82
N SER A 40 -17.14 -8.18 -8.64
CA SER A 40 -16.85 -7.52 -7.37
C SER A 40 -17.82 -6.37 -7.09
N LYS A 41 -18.38 -6.33 -5.87
CA LYS A 41 -19.26 -5.23 -5.44
C LYS A 41 -18.47 -3.92 -5.44
N ASN A 42 -18.92 -2.94 -6.22
CA ASN A 42 -18.42 -1.57 -6.11
C ASN A 42 -18.95 -0.93 -4.82
N THR A 43 -18.05 -0.45 -3.97
CA THR A 43 -18.37 0.14 -2.66
C THR A 43 -18.20 1.66 -2.63
N ARG A 44 -17.98 2.31 -3.78
CA ARG A 44 -17.72 3.77 -3.85
C ARG A 44 -18.85 4.58 -3.22
N VAL A 45 -20.09 4.37 -3.67
CA VAL A 45 -21.27 5.12 -3.19
C VAL A 45 -21.52 4.91 -1.70
N GLU A 46 -21.40 3.65 -1.23
CA GLU A 46 -21.54 3.29 0.18
C GLU A 46 -20.51 4.04 1.04
N ARG A 47 -19.24 4.02 0.64
CA ARG A 47 -18.16 4.69 1.37
C ARG A 47 -18.28 6.22 1.37
N ILE A 48 -18.73 6.83 0.27
CA ILE A 48 -19.01 8.28 0.23
C ILE A 48 -20.11 8.63 1.22
N ASN A 49 -21.21 7.87 1.23
CA ASN A 49 -22.32 8.11 2.15
C ASN A 49 -21.90 7.95 3.61
N GLU A 50 -21.17 6.87 3.94
CA GLU A 50 -20.67 6.65 5.31
C GLU A 50 -19.68 7.73 5.76
N TYR A 51 -18.81 8.18 4.85
CA TYR A 51 -17.94 9.32 5.08
C TYR A 51 -18.75 10.59 5.39
N ASN A 52 -19.72 10.93 4.54
CA ASN A 52 -20.53 12.13 4.72
C ASN A 52 -21.31 12.11 6.04
N VAL A 53 -21.82 10.94 6.46
CA VAL A 53 -22.46 10.79 7.77
C VAL A 53 -21.51 11.13 8.91
N ARG A 54 -20.23 10.71 8.87
CA ARG A 54 -19.25 11.06 9.90
C ARG A 54 -18.80 12.51 9.82
N ALA A 55 -18.52 13.01 8.62
CA ALA A 55 -18.15 14.40 8.39
C ALA A 55 -19.25 15.35 8.88
N LYS A 56 -20.52 14.97 8.75
CA LYS A 56 -21.65 15.73 9.27
C LYS A 56 -21.64 15.83 10.80
N LYS A 57 -21.29 14.78 11.54
CA LYS A 57 -21.15 14.86 13.02
C LYS A 57 -20.11 15.91 13.46
N TRP A 58 -19.04 16.07 12.68
CA TRP A 58 -18.04 17.10 12.93
C TRP A 58 -18.59 18.51 12.71
N ILE A 59 -19.32 18.70 11.61
CA ILE A 59 -19.99 19.97 11.27
C ILE A 59 -21.06 20.32 12.32
N ASP A 60 -21.85 19.34 12.73
CA ASP A 60 -23.01 19.49 13.62
C ASP A 60 -22.62 19.58 15.11
N GLY A 61 -21.39 20.02 15.43
CA GLY A 61 -20.95 20.37 16.79
C GLY A 61 -19.61 19.78 17.21
N GLY A 62 -19.13 18.71 16.56
CA GLY A 62 -17.85 18.08 16.92
C GLY A 62 -16.65 19.02 16.81
N LEU A 63 -16.65 19.93 15.82
CA LEU A 63 -15.63 20.95 15.67
C LEU A 63 -15.62 21.93 16.84
N GLU A 64 -16.78 22.45 17.24
CA GLU A 64 -16.89 23.42 18.34
C GLU A 64 -16.52 22.78 19.67
N GLU A 65 -16.90 21.52 19.90
CA GLU A 65 -16.52 20.79 21.10
C GLU A 65 -15.00 20.58 21.20
N PHE A 66 -14.33 20.31 20.08
CA PHE A 66 -12.88 20.11 20.04
C PHE A 66 -12.09 21.42 19.89
N ARG A 67 -12.74 22.53 19.54
CA ARG A 67 -12.09 23.83 19.45
C ARG A 67 -11.76 24.34 20.86
N ASN A 68 -10.72 25.18 20.95
CA ASN A 68 -10.29 25.85 22.18
C ASN A 68 -9.86 24.91 23.32
N GLN A 69 -9.61 23.63 23.02
CA GLN A 69 -8.90 22.74 23.94
C GLN A 69 -7.44 23.18 24.10
N GLN A 70 -6.82 22.71 25.17
CA GLN A 70 -5.41 22.93 25.46
C GLN A 70 -4.83 21.61 25.99
N PHE A 71 -3.70 21.22 25.43
CA PHE A 71 -3.02 19.98 25.79
C PHE A 71 -1.56 20.25 26.11
N VAL A 72 -1.04 19.55 27.11
CA VAL A 72 0.39 19.47 27.38
C VAL A 72 0.85 18.08 27.00
N VAL A 73 1.85 18.01 26.13
CA VAL A 73 2.47 16.75 25.74
C VAL A 73 3.79 16.60 26.48
N TYR A 74 4.05 15.41 27.00
CA TYR A 74 5.33 15.04 27.60
C TYR A 74 6.00 13.99 26.71
N MET A 75 7.29 14.19 26.42
CA MET A 75 8.14 13.15 25.85
C MET A 75 9.31 12.91 26.79
N ASN A 76 9.40 11.72 27.39
CA ASN A 76 10.40 11.40 28.42
C ASN A 76 10.50 12.50 29.49
N GLU A 77 9.36 12.89 30.07
CA GLU A 77 9.24 13.93 31.10
C GLU A 77 9.46 15.38 30.64
N VAL A 78 9.87 15.62 29.39
CA VAL A 78 9.99 16.97 28.83
C VAL A 78 8.61 17.48 28.41
N PRO A 79 8.07 18.57 29.01
CA PRO A 79 6.77 19.12 28.62
C PRO A 79 6.88 20.05 27.40
N GLN A 80 5.86 20.04 26.55
CA GLN A 80 5.61 21.00 25.48
C GLN A 80 4.10 21.29 25.43
N ASN A 81 3.73 22.56 25.37
CA ASN A 81 2.34 22.94 25.10
C ASN A 81 2.01 22.63 23.64
N ALA A 82 0.91 21.92 23.40
CA ALA A 82 0.45 21.64 22.05
C ALA A 82 -0.18 22.90 21.45
N THR A 83 0.31 23.29 20.28
CA THR A 83 -0.21 24.42 19.50
C THR A 83 -1.38 23.97 18.63
N SER A 84 -2.44 24.77 18.57
CA SER A 84 -3.57 24.48 17.69
C SER A 84 -3.19 24.70 16.23
N GLY A 85 -3.51 23.75 15.36
CA GLY A 85 -3.41 23.88 13.92
C GLY A 85 -4.72 23.48 13.24
N SER A 86 -4.99 24.03 12.06
CA SER A 86 -6.22 23.75 11.32
C SER A 86 -5.94 23.60 9.82
N PHE A 87 -6.86 22.90 9.16
CA PHE A 87 -6.96 22.88 7.70
C PHE A 87 -8.30 23.49 7.33
N GLU A 88 -8.28 24.49 6.46
CA GLU A 88 -9.51 25.11 5.97
C GLU A 88 -10.27 24.18 5.01
N SER A 89 -11.58 24.41 4.93
CA SER A 89 -12.41 23.79 3.90
C SER A 89 -11.92 24.23 2.53
N ARG A 90 -11.65 23.25 1.66
CA ARG A 90 -11.13 23.48 0.31
C ARG A 90 -11.46 22.30 -0.60
N PRO A 91 -11.43 22.47 -1.93
CA PRO A 91 -11.76 21.40 -2.87
C PRO A 91 -10.99 20.12 -2.58
N TYR A 92 -11.72 19.01 -2.55
CA TYR A 92 -11.24 17.65 -2.37
C TYR A 92 -10.71 17.33 -0.97
N TYR A 93 -10.47 18.30 -0.10
CA TYR A 93 -9.99 18.04 1.25
C TYR A 93 -11.12 17.61 2.19
N PRO A 94 -10.97 16.56 3.03
CA PRO A 94 -9.78 15.73 3.23
C PRO A 94 -9.70 14.45 2.39
N VAL A 95 -10.72 14.12 1.59
CA VAL A 95 -10.83 12.82 0.91
C VAL A 95 -9.97 12.68 -0.35
N ALA A 96 -9.42 13.76 -0.90
CA ALA A 96 -8.69 13.82 -2.15
C ALA A 96 -9.46 13.25 -3.37
N ASP A 97 -10.78 13.47 -3.41
CA ASP A 97 -11.68 12.98 -4.45
C ASP A 97 -12.79 14.02 -4.71
N LYS A 98 -13.22 14.17 -5.97
CA LYS A 98 -14.31 15.06 -6.39
C LYS A 98 -15.70 14.57 -6.02
N CYS A 99 -15.87 13.26 -5.92
CA CYS A 99 -17.16 12.63 -5.64
C CYS A 99 -18.29 13.04 -6.60
N ASP A 100 -17.95 13.21 -7.88
CA ASP A 100 -18.84 13.65 -8.96
C ASP A 100 -19.00 12.60 -10.06
N LYS A 101 -18.56 11.35 -9.80
CA LYS A 101 -18.62 10.28 -10.80
C LYS A 101 -20.05 9.79 -10.98
N LYS A 102 -20.29 9.10 -12.10
CA LYS A 102 -21.61 8.57 -12.43
C LYS A 102 -22.15 7.67 -11.30
N LYS A 103 -23.34 8.02 -10.78
CA LYS A 103 -24.04 7.39 -9.64
C LYS A 103 -23.45 7.67 -8.26
N ASP A 104 -22.46 8.55 -8.15
CA ASP A 104 -22.12 9.14 -6.85
C ASP A 104 -23.34 9.90 -6.30
N PRO A 105 -23.43 10.11 -4.97
CA PRO A 105 -24.48 10.92 -4.37
C PRO A 105 -24.55 12.32 -5.00
N ALA A 106 -25.77 12.85 -5.18
CA ALA A 106 -25.96 14.14 -5.84
C ALA A 106 -25.27 15.30 -5.11
N ASP A 107 -25.19 15.23 -3.78
CA ASP A 107 -24.55 16.23 -2.93
C ASP A 107 -23.01 16.09 -2.89
N GLY A 108 -22.45 15.06 -3.54
CA GLY A 108 -21.01 14.78 -3.56
C GLY A 108 -20.44 14.46 -2.18
N CYS A 109 -19.14 14.74 -2.00
CA CYS A 109 -18.47 14.62 -0.70
C CYS A 109 -18.54 15.93 0.07
N LEU A 110 -18.67 15.82 1.40
CA LEU A 110 -18.47 16.96 2.30
C LEU A 110 -16.97 17.28 2.41
N TYR A 111 -16.63 18.57 2.45
CA TYR A 111 -15.24 19.03 2.59
C TYR A 111 -15.06 19.92 3.82
N PRO A 112 -15.39 19.46 5.04
CA PRO A 112 -15.29 20.28 6.24
C PRO A 112 -13.83 20.65 6.58
N PRO A 113 -13.62 21.75 7.32
CA PRO A 113 -12.30 22.05 7.88
C PRO A 113 -11.92 21.00 8.93
N ALA A 114 -10.63 20.86 9.22
CA ALA A 114 -10.12 20.00 10.29
C ALA A 114 -9.35 20.82 11.33
N GLN A 115 -9.27 20.30 12.56
CA GLN A 115 -8.59 20.92 13.69
C GLN A 115 -7.74 19.87 14.40
N TYR A 116 -6.51 20.22 14.74
CA TYR A 116 -5.59 19.37 15.49
C TYR A 116 -4.77 20.20 16.48
N TYR A 117 -4.08 19.50 17.38
CA TYR A 117 -3.10 20.10 18.29
C TYR A 117 -1.77 19.40 18.12
N MET A 118 -0.67 20.15 18.11
CA MET A 118 0.64 19.60 17.81
C MET A 118 1.73 20.17 18.72
N ALA A 119 2.58 19.28 19.22
CA ALA A 119 3.83 19.60 19.90
C ALA A 119 5.00 18.97 19.15
N ASN A 120 6.10 19.71 18.98
CA ASN A 120 7.30 19.22 18.32
C ASN A 120 8.39 18.95 19.37
N PHE A 121 8.99 17.77 19.31
CA PHE A 121 10.08 17.38 20.22
C PHE A 121 11.34 17.08 19.44
N TYR A 122 12.50 17.43 19.98
CA TYR A 122 13.76 16.92 19.47
C TYR A 122 13.83 15.41 19.66
N THR A 123 14.25 14.68 18.64
CA THR A 123 14.33 13.23 18.68
C THR A 123 15.43 12.79 19.65
N PRO A 124 15.10 12.09 20.75
CA PRO A 124 16.11 11.65 21.71
C PRO A 124 16.92 10.48 21.15
N ASN A 125 18.18 10.39 21.57
CA ASN A 125 19.08 9.28 21.23
C ASN A 125 18.85 8.06 22.14
N VAL A 126 17.63 7.52 22.11
CA VAL A 126 17.20 6.36 22.91
C VAL A 126 16.46 5.36 22.03
N GLN A 127 16.33 4.12 22.49
CA GLN A 127 15.58 3.09 21.76
C GLN A 127 14.07 3.30 21.83
N GLN A 128 13.57 3.75 22.99
CA GLN A 128 12.15 3.96 23.25
C GLN A 128 11.90 5.33 23.88
N ILE A 129 10.74 5.90 23.58
CA ILE A 129 10.22 7.13 24.16
C ILE A 129 8.88 6.87 24.84
N MET A 130 8.67 7.46 26.00
CA MET A 130 7.36 7.55 26.63
C MET A 130 6.72 8.87 26.23
N VAL A 131 5.54 8.82 25.63
CA VAL A 131 4.75 9.99 25.24
C VAL A 131 3.45 10.00 26.03
N THR A 132 3.19 11.10 26.72
CA THR A 132 1.98 11.30 27.51
C THR A 132 1.29 12.59 27.06
N VAL A 133 -0.01 12.54 26.79
CA VAL A 133 -0.83 13.74 26.55
C VAL A 133 -1.69 13.98 27.78
N MET A 134 -1.67 15.20 28.29
CA MET A 134 -2.46 15.64 29.42
C MET A 134 -3.40 16.77 29.04
N ASP A 135 -4.54 16.84 29.73
CA ASP A 135 -5.38 18.04 29.73
C ASP A 135 -4.78 19.14 30.61
N MET A 136 -5.39 20.33 30.60
CA MET A 136 -4.96 21.47 31.43
C MET A 136 -5.13 21.26 32.93
N ALA A 137 -5.97 20.30 33.35
CA ALA A 137 -6.15 19.94 34.75
C ALA A 137 -5.08 18.95 35.23
N GLY A 138 -4.16 18.53 34.35
CA GLY A 138 -3.10 17.57 34.64
C GLY A 138 -3.55 16.12 34.60
N ASN A 139 -4.75 15.81 34.08
CA ASN A 139 -5.18 14.44 33.91
C ASN A 139 -4.55 13.86 32.65
N SER A 140 -4.01 12.64 32.77
CA SER A 140 -3.49 11.89 31.62
C SER A 140 -4.64 11.42 30.73
N ILE A 141 -4.58 11.80 29.44
CA ILE A 141 -5.52 11.39 28.39
C ILE A 141 -5.03 10.10 27.71
N VAL A 142 -3.73 10.04 27.41
CA VAL A 142 -3.05 8.87 26.84
C VAL A 142 -1.61 8.85 27.30
N SER A 143 -1.06 7.65 27.54
CA SER A 143 0.36 7.45 27.81
C SER A 143 0.84 6.18 27.12
N LYS A 144 1.90 6.28 26.30
CA LYS A 144 2.46 5.16 25.54
C LYS A 144 3.96 5.18 25.46
N THR A 145 4.54 3.99 25.53
CA THR A 145 5.92 3.74 25.13
C THR A 145 5.97 3.35 23.66
N LEU A 146 6.83 4.01 22.89
CA LEU A 146 6.99 3.84 21.45
C LEU A 146 8.46 3.62 21.12
N ASP A 147 8.74 2.71 20.18
CA ASP A 147 10.08 2.55 19.64
C ASP A 147 10.45 3.75 18.77
N VAL A 148 11.64 4.31 18.94
CA VAL A 148 12.13 5.38 18.06
C VAL A 148 12.57 4.79 16.71
N GLN A 149 13.10 3.57 16.72
CA GLN A 149 13.57 2.88 15.53
C GLN A 149 13.45 1.37 15.71
N TYR A 150 13.05 0.67 14.66
CA TYR A 150 13.17 -0.77 14.58
C TYR A 150 13.76 -1.17 13.23
N TYR A 151 14.10 -2.44 13.07
CA TYR A 151 14.55 -2.97 11.79
C TYR A 151 13.83 -4.26 11.45
N LYS A 152 13.65 -4.50 10.15
CA LYS A 152 13.25 -5.81 9.62
C LYS A 152 14.48 -6.49 9.04
N THR A 153 14.65 -7.76 9.41
CA THR A 153 15.75 -8.60 8.93
C THR A 153 15.27 -9.45 7.76
N TYR A 154 16.05 -9.50 6.69
CA TYR A 154 15.81 -10.34 5.52
C TYR A 154 17.00 -11.27 5.30
N THR A 155 16.71 -12.54 5.06
CA THR A 155 17.69 -13.57 4.69
C THR A 155 17.98 -13.52 3.18
N ALA A 156 19.04 -14.20 2.73
CA ALA A 156 19.32 -14.38 1.31
C ALA A 156 18.14 -14.99 0.53
N SER A 157 17.38 -15.89 1.15
CA SER A 157 16.15 -16.44 0.56
C SER A 157 15.07 -15.37 0.37
N ASN A 158 14.86 -14.50 1.36
CA ASN A 158 13.88 -13.41 1.22
C ASN A 158 14.27 -12.39 0.14
N LEU A 159 15.57 -12.28 -0.15
CA LEU A 159 16.10 -11.42 -1.22
C LEU A 159 16.17 -12.15 -2.58
N GLY A 160 16.00 -13.46 -2.61
CA GLY A 160 16.12 -14.28 -3.83
C GLY A 160 17.54 -14.36 -4.38
N CYS A 161 18.55 -14.38 -3.48
CA CYS A 161 19.99 -14.44 -3.81
C CYS A 161 20.67 -15.67 -3.18
N THR A 162 19.93 -16.77 -3.01
CA THR A 162 20.52 -18.03 -2.51
C THR A 162 21.53 -18.64 -3.47
N ASP A 163 21.34 -18.40 -4.77
CA ASP A 163 22.12 -19.04 -5.83
C ASP A 163 23.39 -18.23 -6.15
N ASP A 164 23.36 -16.91 -5.92
CA ASP A 164 24.52 -16.03 -5.96
C ASP A 164 24.50 -15.06 -4.77
N TYR A 165 25.29 -15.42 -3.76
CA TYR A 165 25.37 -14.66 -2.52
C TYR A 165 25.96 -13.25 -2.70
N ASN A 166 26.71 -13.03 -3.78
CA ASN A 166 27.31 -11.72 -4.07
C ASN A 166 26.24 -10.69 -4.46
N GLU A 167 25.09 -11.14 -4.98
CA GLU A 167 23.97 -10.25 -5.30
C GLU A 167 23.18 -9.80 -4.07
N CYS A 168 23.30 -10.50 -2.93
CA CYS A 168 22.50 -10.21 -1.74
C CYS A 168 22.70 -8.80 -1.21
N GLN A 169 23.94 -8.31 -1.26
CA GLN A 169 24.25 -6.95 -0.84
C GLN A 169 23.56 -5.91 -1.72
N SER A 170 23.64 -6.06 -3.06
CA SER A 170 22.95 -5.15 -4.00
C SER A 170 21.44 -5.18 -3.80
N ARG A 171 20.84 -6.37 -3.70
CA ARG A 171 19.39 -6.52 -3.49
C ARG A 171 18.93 -5.98 -2.13
N CYS A 172 19.81 -6.03 -1.12
CA CYS A 172 19.56 -5.37 0.14
C CYS A 172 19.52 -3.84 -0.01
N PHE A 173 20.49 -3.26 -0.73
CA PHE A 173 20.52 -1.83 -1.02
C PHE A 173 19.33 -1.36 -1.87
N ASP A 174 18.87 -2.15 -2.85
CA ASP A 174 17.66 -1.86 -3.62
C ASP A 174 16.41 -1.83 -2.73
N ARG A 175 16.42 -2.63 -1.67
CA ARG A 175 15.42 -2.58 -0.60
C ARG A 175 15.72 -1.52 0.45
N GLY A 176 16.67 -0.62 0.25
CA GLY A 176 17.02 0.45 1.19
C GLY A 176 17.49 -0.06 2.55
N GLY A 177 18.12 -1.24 2.59
CA GLY A 177 18.68 -1.84 3.79
C GLY A 177 20.20 -1.82 3.80
N GLU A 178 20.78 -2.28 4.90
CA GLU A 178 22.22 -2.47 5.07
C GLU A 178 22.53 -3.96 5.18
N TRP A 179 23.51 -4.42 4.40
CA TRP A 179 23.97 -5.81 4.45
C TRP A 179 25.04 -5.96 5.53
N SER A 180 24.78 -6.83 6.51
CA SER A 180 25.72 -7.14 7.59
C SER A 180 25.48 -8.54 8.13
N ASN A 181 26.55 -9.25 8.53
CA ASN A 181 26.46 -10.57 9.14
C ASN A 181 25.53 -11.56 8.39
N ASN A 182 25.55 -11.57 7.06
CA ASN A 182 24.73 -12.46 6.23
C ASN A 182 23.21 -12.18 6.27
N TYR A 183 22.82 -10.98 6.73
CA TYR A 183 21.46 -10.50 6.74
C TYR A 183 21.35 -9.09 6.15
N CYS A 184 20.17 -8.79 5.62
CA CYS A 184 19.80 -7.44 5.24
C CYS A 184 18.92 -6.80 6.30
N TYR A 185 19.35 -5.66 6.84
CA TYR A 185 18.64 -4.89 7.84
C TYR A 185 17.99 -3.68 7.20
N VAL A 186 16.66 -3.66 7.14
CA VAL A 186 15.89 -2.50 6.67
C VAL A 186 15.36 -1.74 7.87
N PHE A 187 15.87 -0.54 8.07
CA PHE A 187 15.54 0.31 9.21
C PHE A 187 14.26 1.11 8.96
N TYR A 188 13.46 1.23 10.02
CA TYR A 188 12.26 2.02 10.09
C TYR A 188 12.39 2.94 11.30
N THR A 189 12.35 4.24 11.06
CA THR A 189 12.52 5.24 12.11
C THR A 189 11.25 6.05 12.22
N ILE A 190 10.84 6.34 13.45
CA ILE A 190 9.62 7.07 13.75
C ILE A 190 9.62 8.42 13.00
N SER A 191 8.52 8.75 12.34
CA SER A 191 8.37 9.99 11.57
C SER A 191 7.44 10.97 12.25
N ASP A 192 6.35 10.46 12.81
CA ASP A 192 5.30 11.25 13.44
C ASP A 192 4.52 10.36 14.41
N ILE A 193 3.91 11.02 15.39
CA ILE A 193 3.02 10.41 16.36
C ILE A 193 1.68 11.12 16.25
N CYS A 194 0.59 10.37 16.15
CA CYS A 194 -0.75 10.93 16.15
C CYS A 194 -1.65 10.14 17.09
N PHE A 195 -2.22 10.81 18.09
CA PHE A 195 -3.21 10.25 18.99
C PHE A 195 -4.60 10.74 18.64
N ARG A 196 -5.54 9.81 18.57
CA ARG A 196 -6.96 10.03 18.44
C ARG A 196 -7.59 9.96 19.83
N ILE A 197 -8.34 11.00 20.17
CA ILE A 197 -9.00 11.12 21.47
C ILE A 197 -10.49 11.34 21.28
N ALA A 198 -11.28 10.90 22.25
CA ALA A 198 -12.73 11.03 22.25
C ALA A 198 -13.20 11.53 23.62
N LYS A 199 -14.30 12.27 23.64
CA LYS A 199 -14.88 12.78 24.87
C LYS A 199 -15.78 11.73 25.52
N ASN A 200 -15.52 11.38 26.76
CA ASN A 200 -16.30 10.48 27.60
C ASN A 200 -16.89 11.26 28.79
N GLY A 201 -18.16 11.63 28.69
CA GLY A 201 -18.75 12.61 29.61
C GLY A 201 -18.10 13.97 29.39
N ASP A 202 -17.49 14.53 30.43
CA ASP A 202 -16.78 15.82 30.38
C ASP A 202 -15.26 15.68 30.18
N LYS A 203 -14.74 14.46 30.05
CA LYS A 203 -13.29 14.20 29.97
C LYS A 203 -12.88 13.69 28.60
N TRP A 204 -11.72 14.16 28.12
CA TRP A 204 -11.07 13.56 26.97
C TRP A 204 -10.27 12.32 27.39
N THR A 205 -10.39 11.24 26.64
CA THR A 205 -9.60 10.03 26.83
C THR A 205 -9.09 9.51 25.49
N ALA A 206 -8.07 8.65 25.49
CA ALA A 206 -7.69 7.89 24.30
C ALA A 206 -8.90 7.20 23.65
N ASP A 207 -9.03 7.28 22.33
CA ASP A 207 -10.12 6.64 21.57
C ASP A 207 -9.76 5.19 21.22
N SER A 208 -9.61 4.37 22.27
CA SER A 208 -9.34 2.94 22.18
C SER A 208 -10.04 2.20 23.34
N PRO A 209 -11.12 1.43 23.08
CA PRO A 209 -11.69 1.13 21.76
C PRO A 209 -12.30 2.37 21.08
N ALA A 210 -12.29 2.37 19.75
CA ALA A 210 -12.78 3.49 18.95
C ALA A 210 -14.30 3.67 19.10
N LYS A 211 -14.75 4.91 19.34
CA LYS A 211 -16.18 5.24 19.36
C LYS A 211 -16.85 5.14 18.01
N GLU A 212 -16.18 5.66 16.98
CA GLU A 212 -16.61 5.45 15.60
C GLU A 212 -16.04 4.12 15.11
N LYS A 213 -16.81 3.36 14.33
CA LYS A 213 -16.37 2.05 13.84
C LYS A 213 -15.15 2.19 12.92
N LEU A 214 -14.05 1.50 13.20
CA LEU A 214 -12.86 1.50 12.35
C LEU A 214 -12.49 0.09 11.91
N SER A 215 -11.77 -0.01 10.79
CA SER A 215 -11.33 -1.29 10.23
C SER A 215 -10.26 -1.99 11.08
N TYR A 216 -9.49 -1.24 11.87
CA TYR A 216 -8.45 -1.77 12.76
C TYR A 216 -8.56 -1.18 14.17
N THR A 217 -7.87 -1.80 15.12
CA THR A 217 -7.80 -1.34 16.52
C THR A 217 -6.60 -0.44 16.75
N GLY A 218 -6.71 0.44 17.73
CA GLY A 218 -5.67 1.39 18.11
C GLY A 218 -6.23 2.79 18.28
N ASP A 219 -5.43 3.66 18.87
CA ASP A 219 -5.71 5.07 19.15
C ASP A 219 -4.89 6.00 18.26
N GLY A 220 -4.32 5.50 17.16
CA GLY A 220 -3.69 6.30 16.12
C GLY A 220 -4.67 6.99 15.19
N CYS A 221 -4.21 7.82 14.28
CA CYS A 221 -5.11 8.62 13.44
C CYS A 221 -5.41 8.01 12.06
N TYR A 222 -4.52 7.18 11.51
CA TYR A 222 -4.52 6.88 10.08
C TYR A 222 -4.74 5.39 9.77
N TYR A 223 -5.49 5.11 8.71
CA TYR A 223 -5.72 3.78 8.19
C TYR A 223 -4.43 3.17 7.63
N SER A 224 -3.60 3.98 6.97
CA SER A 224 -2.36 3.52 6.29
C SER A 224 -1.36 2.85 7.24
N ASN A 225 -1.39 3.17 8.54
CA ASN A 225 -0.60 2.52 9.58
C ASN A 225 -1.45 1.71 10.56
N THR A 226 -2.65 1.27 10.16
CA THR A 226 -3.57 0.44 10.97
C THR A 226 -3.95 1.07 12.32
N TYR A 227 -4.10 2.40 12.36
CA TYR A 227 -4.41 3.17 13.56
C TYR A 227 -3.39 2.98 14.70
N GLN A 228 -2.14 2.72 14.37
CA GLN A 228 -1.05 2.80 15.35
C GLN A 228 -0.71 4.26 15.63
N ALA A 229 -0.38 4.59 16.88
CA ALA A 229 -0.07 5.96 17.27
C ALA A 229 1.21 6.49 16.59
N ALA A 230 2.21 5.62 16.37
CA ALA A 230 3.45 5.99 15.71
C ALA A 230 3.44 5.55 14.24
N ALA A 231 3.82 6.45 13.34
CA ALA A 231 4.18 6.13 11.97
C ALA A 231 5.70 6.10 11.82
N TYR A 232 6.18 5.27 10.88
CA TYR A 232 7.59 5.06 10.66
C TYR A 232 7.93 5.21 9.19
N THR A 233 9.00 5.95 8.93
CA THR A 233 9.59 6.08 7.59
C THR A 233 10.73 5.07 7.45
N LYS A 234 10.84 4.49 6.26
CA LYS A 234 11.89 3.55 5.89
C LYS A 234 13.22 4.30 5.71
N THR A 235 13.93 4.50 6.81
CA THR A 235 15.22 5.18 6.88
C THR A 235 15.93 4.76 8.17
N LYS A 236 17.26 4.79 8.17
CA LYS A 236 18.08 4.65 9.37
C LYS A 236 18.31 5.99 10.08
N THR A 237 18.16 7.09 9.36
CA THR A 237 18.38 8.44 9.88
C THR A 237 17.21 8.85 10.76
N ARG A 238 17.52 9.29 11.98
CA ARG A 238 16.53 9.85 12.91
C ARG A 238 16.13 11.25 12.45
N PRO A 239 14.84 11.60 12.45
CA PRO A 239 14.44 12.97 12.17
C PRO A 239 15.00 13.89 13.26
N VAL A 240 15.20 15.16 12.97
CA VAL A 240 15.62 16.14 13.99
C VAL A 240 14.54 16.33 15.05
N THR A 241 13.28 16.34 14.59
CA THR A 241 12.11 16.50 15.45
C THR A 241 11.03 15.48 15.13
N ILE A 242 10.29 15.07 16.16
CA ILE A 242 9.09 14.23 16.05
C ILE A 242 7.87 15.10 16.39
N PRO A 243 6.93 15.31 15.45
CA PRO A 243 5.65 15.92 15.75
C PRO A 243 4.77 14.91 16.50
N VAL A 244 4.19 15.34 17.61
CA VAL A 244 3.11 14.64 18.32
C VAL A 244 1.82 15.41 18.08
N VAL A 245 0.88 14.78 17.37
CA VAL A 245 -0.39 15.35 16.95
C VAL A 245 -1.52 14.73 17.76
N VAL A 246 -2.49 15.54 18.19
CA VAL A 246 -3.71 15.12 18.86
C VAL A 246 -4.90 15.53 18.01
N ARG A 247 -5.78 14.59 17.70
CA ARG A 247 -7.01 14.79 16.92
C ARG A 247 -8.22 14.22 17.64
N SER A 248 -9.38 14.86 17.43
CA SER A 248 -10.68 14.29 17.83
C SER A 248 -11.00 13.06 17.01
N ASN A 249 -11.67 12.06 17.58
CA ASN A 249 -12.19 10.90 16.87
C ASN A 249 -13.20 11.25 15.75
N LEU A 250 -13.79 12.45 15.82
CA LEU A 250 -14.70 12.98 14.81
C LEU A 250 -14.00 13.81 13.72
N ASP A 251 -12.69 14.05 13.81
CA ASP A 251 -11.95 14.83 12.82
C ASP A 251 -12.14 14.22 11.42
N PRO A 252 -12.55 15.02 10.41
CA PRO A 252 -12.87 14.52 9.08
C PRO A 252 -11.66 13.90 8.37
N VAL A 253 -10.42 14.19 8.79
CA VAL A 253 -9.21 13.49 8.31
C VAL A 253 -9.24 12.01 8.67
N ILE A 254 -9.73 11.64 9.85
CA ILE A 254 -9.80 10.24 10.28
C ILE A 254 -10.92 9.52 9.52
N ALA A 255 -12.06 10.18 9.32
CA ALA A 255 -13.13 9.64 8.50
C ALA A 255 -12.67 9.43 7.04
N ALA A 256 -12.00 10.41 6.45
CA ALA A 256 -11.44 10.27 5.11
C ALA A 256 -10.42 9.14 5.04
N SER A 257 -9.54 9.03 6.04
CA SER A 257 -8.55 7.94 6.13
C SER A 257 -9.22 6.57 6.12
N GLU A 258 -10.26 6.36 6.93
CA GLU A 258 -11.01 5.10 6.99
C GLU A 258 -11.69 4.77 5.65
N PHE A 259 -12.48 5.70 5.12
CA PHE A 259 -13.36 5.39 3.98
C PHE A 259 -12.64 5.42 2.63
N THR A 260 -11.51 6.12 2.53
CA THR A 260 -10.60 6.02 1.37
C THR A 260 -9.56 4.91 1.55
N ARG A 261 -9.61 4.15 2.65
CA ARG A 261 -8.65 3.08 2.99
C ARG A 261 -7.19 3.55 2.95
N GLY A 262 -6.94 4.72 3.52
CA GLY A 262 -5.62 5.33 3.65
C GLY A 262 -5.09 6.01 2.38
N CYS A 263 -5.87 6.07 1.30
CA CYS A 263 -5.46 6.84 0.11
C CYS A 263 -5.30 8.33 0.44
N SER A 264 -6.25 8.91 1.17
CA SER A 264 -6.22 10.33 1.54
C SER A 264 -5.02 10.72 2.42
N ASP A 265 -4.44 9.78 3.18
CA ASP A 265 -3.39 10.04 4.17
C ASP A 265 -2.17 10.74 3.55
N LYS A 266 -1.87 10.43 2.28
CA LYS A 266 -0.74 11.00 1.54
C LYS A 266 -1.03 12.40 0.99
N TYR A 267 -2.30 12.79 0.96
CA TYR A 267 -2.79 13.95 0.21
C TYR A 267 -3.49 14.99 1.08
N ILE A 268 -3.48 14.82 2.41
CA ILE A 268 -4.06 15.74 3.41
C ILE A 268 -3.64 17.20 3.14
N ALA A 269 -2.37 17.43 2.80
CA ALA A 269 -1.85 18.78 2.57
C ALA A 269 -2.10 19.33 1.14
N THR A 270 -2.70 18.53 0.25
CA THR A 270 -2.84 18.87 -1.17
C THR A 270 -4.24 19.41 -1.50
N THR A 271 -4.35 20.09 -2.64
CA THR A 271 -5.61 20.60 -3.22
C THR A 271 -5.97 19.91 -4.53
N LYS A 272 -5.31 18.78 -4.82
CA LYS A 272 -5.49 18.04 -6.06
C LYS A 272 -6.40 16.84 -5.84
N GLU A 273 -7.07 16.46 -6.92
CA GLU A 273 -7.84 15.24 -7.01
C GLU A 273 -6.90 14.04 -7.22
N TYR A 274 -7.17 12.94 -6.51
CA TYR A 274 -6.41 11.69 -6.58
C TYR A 274 -7.32 10.44 -6.65
N ASP A 275 -8.61 10.61 -6.95
CA ASP A 275 -9.58 9.50 -7.09
C ASP A 275 -9.58 8.52 -5.89
N CYS A 276 -9.45 9.05 -4.67
CA CYS A 276 -9.21 8.21 -3.50
C CYS A 276 -10.40 7.30 -3.08
N PHE A 277 -11.62 7.56 -3.55
CA PHE A 277 -12.73 6.61 -3.45
C PHE A 277 -12.76 5.57 -4.59
N GLY A 278 -11.85 5.68 -5.55
CA GLY A 278 -11.64 4.73 -6.64
C GLY A 278 -12.61 4.92 -7.81
N GLN A 279 -12.80 3.86 -8.59
CA GLN A 279 -13.67 3.87 -9.76
C GLN A 279 -15.15 3.81 -9.38
N SER A 280 -15.99 4.47 -10.17
CA SER A 280 -17.44 4.23 -10.17
C SER A 280 -17.78 2.84 -10.68
N ALA A 281 -18.99 2.34 -10.35
CA ALA A 281 -19.46 1.05 -10.84
C ALA A 281 -19.46 0.98 -12.39
N SER A 282 -19.73 2.10 -13.06
CA SER A 282 -19.70 2.16 -14.53
C SER A 282 -18.28 2.00 -15.07
N GLU A 283 -17.30 2.70 -14.48
CA GLU A 283 -15.89 2.62 -14.87
C GLU A 283 -15.30 1.25 -14.57
N GLN A 284 -15.63 0.67 -13.41
CA GLN A 284 -15.21 -0.68 -13.02
C GLN A 284 -15.71 -1.73 -14.03
N ASN A 285 -16.98 -1.61 -14.45
CA ASN A 285 -17.55 -2.51 -15.45
C ASN A 285 -16.90 -2.35 -16.83
N ILE A 286 -16.70 -1.12 -17.29
CA ILE A 286 -16.04 -0.84 -18.57
C ILE A 286 -14.61 -1.38 -18.55
N THR A 287 -13.86 -1.13 -17.47
CA THR A 287 -12.49 -1.64 -17.30
C THR A 287 -12.47 -3.16 -17.31
N GLY A 288 -13.39 -3.81 -16.58
CA GLY A 288 -13.51 -5.26 -16.54
C GLY A 288 -13.79 -5.87 -17.92
N VAL A 289 -14.72 -5.28 -18.69
CA VAL A 289 -15.01 -5.73 -20.07
C VAL A 289 -13.80 -5.56 -20.98
N ILE A 290 -13.10 -4.43 -20.91
CA ILE A 290 -11.90 -4.18 -21.74
C ILE A 290 -10.81 -5.22 -21.43
N LEU A 291 -10.54 -5.50 -20.15
CA LEU A 291 -9.55 -6.49 -19.76
C LEU A 291 -9.92 -7.91 -20.24
N LEU A 292 -11.20 -8.28 -20.17
CA LEU A 292 -11.68 -9.55 -20.71
C LEU A 292 -11.50 -9.65 -22.22
N LEU A 293 -11.83 -8.60 -22.97
CA LEU A 293 -11.69 -8.59 -24.44
C LEU A 293 -10.23 -8.67 -24.86
N ILE A 294 -9.35 -7.89 -24.23
CA ILE A 294 -7.91 -7.91 -24.52
C ILE A 294 -7.33 -9.29 -24.16
N GLY A 295 -7.66 -9.81 -22.97
CA GLY A 295 -7.17 -11.12 -22.53
C GLY A 295 -7.66 -12.26 -23.42
N ALA A 296 -8.93 -12.26 -23.83
CA ALA A 296 -9.49 -13.27 -24.72
C ALA A 296 -8.90 -13.21 -26.14
N ALA A 297 -8.74 -12.00 -26.69
CA ALA A 297 -8.13 -11.82 -28.00
C ALA A 297 -6.66 -12.29 -28.01
N TRP A 298 -5.90 -11.95 -26.98
CA TRP A 298 -4.51 -12.38 -26.83
C TRP A 298 -4.45 -13.91 -26.67
N TYR A 299 -5.26 -14.50 -25.79
CA TYR A 299 -5.31 -15.95 -25.62
C TYR A 299 -5.62 -16.69 -26.92
N ALA A 300 -6.55 -16.17 -27.73
CA ALA A 300 -6.87 -16.75 -29.04
C ALA A 300 -5.66 -16.73 -29.99
N ILE A 301 -4.89 -15.65 -30.01
CA ILE A 301 -3.64 -15.56 -30.78
C ILE A 301 -2.63 -16.60 -30.29
N ASP A 302 -2.44 -16.74 -28.98
CA ASP A 302 -1.49 -17.71 -28.42
C ASP A 302 -1.87 -19.15 -28.81
N VAL A 303 -3.17 -19.49 -28.73
CA VAL A 303 -3.67 -20.80 -29.17
C VAL A 303 -3.39 -21.03 -30.66
N LEU A 304 -3.61 -20.03 -31.53
CA LEU A 304 -3.31 -20.14 -32.96
C LEU A 304 -1.81 -20.34 -33.22
N VAL A 305 -0.94 -19.65 -32.49
CA VAL A 305 0.52 -19.79 -32.61
C VAL A 305 0.96 -21.19 -32.17
N VAL A 306 0.44 -21.71 -31.04
CA VAL A 306 0.74 -23.07 -30.57
C VAL A 306 0.28 -24.12 -31.57
N ILE A 307 -0.95 -24.01 -32.09
CA ILE A 307 -1.46 -24.92 -33.13
C ILE A 307 -0.59 -24.84 -34.39
N GLY A 308 -0.22 -23.64 -34.84
CA GLY A 308 0.68 -23.43 -35.98
C GLY A 308 2.04 -24.13 -35.80
N MET A 309 2.66 -23.98 -34.62
CA MET A 309 3.91 -24.68 -34.29
C MET A 309 3.73 -26.21 -34.31
N CYS A 310 2.64 -26.73 -33.74
CA CYS A 310 2.35 -28.17 -33.74
C CYS A 310 2.11 -28.73 -35.16
N MET A 311 1.44 -27.97 -36.05
CA MET A 311 1.20 -28.37 -37.44
C MET A 311 2.49 -28.35 -38.28
N CYS A 312 3.35 -27.32 -38.10
CA CYS A 312 4.66 -27.26 -38.75
C CYS A 312 5.59 -28.39 -38.26
N GLY A 313 5.57 -28.72 -36.96
CA GLY A 313 6.34 -29.83 -36.40
C GLY A 313 5.96 -31.20 -36.97
N LYS A 314 4.66 -31.44 -37.21
CA LYS A 314 4.18 -32.65 -37.91
C LYS A 314 4.68 -32.74 -39.35
N SER A 315 4.79 -31.63 -40.08
CA SER A 315 5.28 -31.63 -41.48
C SER A 315 6.77 -31.96 -41.60
N LEU A 316 7.57 -31.57 -40.60
CA LEU A 316 9.01 -31.91 -40.50
C LEU A 316 9.23 -33.38 -40.13
N PHE A 317 8.42 -33.93 -39.21
CA PHE A 317 8.49 -35.36 -38.85
C PHE A 317 8.05 -36.28 -40.00
N HIS A 318 7.00 -35.91 -40.75
CA HIS A 318 6.58 -36.70 -41.91
C HIS A 318 7.62 -36.70 -43.04
N ARG A 319 8.35 -35.59 -43.23
CA ARG A 319 9.48 -35.53 -44.19
C ARG A 319 10.70 -36.34 -43.74
N ALA A 320 10.94 -36.49 -42.44
CA ALA A 320 12.05 -37.30 -41.92
C ALA A 320 11.77 -38.82 -42.02
N VAL A 321 10.51 -39.25 -41.90
CA VAL A 321 10.14 -40.68 -41.97
C VAL A 321 9.92 -41.18 -43.41
N GLY A 322 9.55 -40.30 -44.35
CA GLY A 322 9.37 -40.68 -45.77
C GLY A 322 10.66 -40.82 -46.60
N GLY A 323 11.84 -40.73 -45.98
CA GLY A 323 13.10 -40.46 -46.66
C GLY A 323 14.19 -41.54 -46.64
N VAL A 324 13.94 -42.78 -46.18
CA VAL A 324 14.93 -43.87 -46.32
C VAL A 324 14.23 -45.19 -46.68
N SER A 325 13.95 -45.35 -47.98
CA SER A 325 13.76 -46.64 -48.62
C SER A 325 15.08 -47.05 -49.27
N GLY A 326 15.56 -48.27 -48.98
CA GLY A 326 16.52 -48.99 -49.82
C GLY A 326 17.94 -49.18 -49.28
N ASN A 327 18.17 -50.29 -48.59
CA ASN A 327 19.01 -51.43 -49.04
C ASN A 327 19.58 -52.19 -47.84
N ILE A 328 19.16 -53.44 -47.69
CA ILE A 328 19.72 -54.42 -46.75
C ILE A 328 20.95 -55.05 -47.44
N PRO A 329 22.19 -54.91 -46.93
CA PRO A 329 23.29 -55.73 -47.40
C PRO A 329 23.25 -57.09 -46.68
N VAL A 330 23.12 -58.14 -47.47
CA VAL A 330 23.23 -59.55 -47.08
C VAL A 330 24.69 -59.87 -46.73
N ALA A 331 24.92 -60.45 -45.55
CA ALA A 331 26.24 -60.90 -45.11
C ALA A 331 26.72 -62.13 -45.91
N ARG A 332 28.03 -62.20 -46.22
CA ARG A 332 28.70 -63.43 -46.64
C ARG A 332 29.68 -63.89 -45.54
N PRO A 333 29.80 -65.20 -45.31
CA PRO A 333 30.49 -65.76 -44.15
C PRO A 333 31.98 -65.98 -44.42
N ILE A 334 32.76 -66.06 -43.33
CA ILE A 334 33.97 -66.88 -43.22
C ILE A 334 33.68 -67.93 -42.16
#